data_AF-A0A382VJ95-F1
#
_entry.id   AF-A0A382VJ95-F1
#
_cell.length_a   1.000
_cell.length_b   1.000
_cell.length_c   1.000
_cell.angle_alpha   90.00
_cell.angle_beta   90.00
_cell.angle_gamma   90.00
#
_symmetry.space_group_name_H-M   'P 1'
#
loop_
_entity.id
_entity.type
_entity.pdbx_description
1 polymer ?
#
loop_
_entity_poly.entity_id
_entity_poly.type
_entity_poly.pdbx_seq_one_letter_code
_entity_poly.pdbx_strand_id
1 'polypeptide(L)'
;MLNNLIVVLIAVFSFSFAQSRAFVTFDYMNVKPANVGEYLNLEGKVWKPVHKEFQNRGIEVSWSLYMVRGSGTQNHYNYVTVSVYDGLESLDNDQSLFNEIISKVYSNEELDGFWNRTSEARSH
;
A
#
# COMPACT_ATOMS: atom_id res chain seq x y z
N MET A 1 3.71 47.29 21.34
CA MET A 1 4.30 45.94 21.49
C MET A 1 3.30 44.81 21.25
N LEU A 2 2.03 44.95 21.65
CA LEU A 2 0.98 43.94 21.42
C LEU A 2 0.72 43.64 19.92
N ASN A 3 0.73 44.65 19.04
CA ASN A 3 0.52 44.46 17.61
C ASN A 3 1.61 43.62 16.92
N ASN A 4 2.87 43.73 17.34
CA ASN A 4 3.96 42.95 16.73
C ASN A 4 3.89 41.47 17.14
N LEU A 5 3.39 41.18 18.34
CA LEU A 5 3.21 39.81 18.83
C LEU A 5 2.11 39.06 18.06
N ILE A 6 1.02 39.74 17.73
CA ILE A 6 -0.10 39.18 16.95
C ILE A 6 0.35 38.83 15.53
N VAL A 7 1.15 39.70 14.89
CA VAL A 7 1.67 39.46 13.53
C VAL A 7 2.61 38.25 13.49
N VAL A 8 3.45 38.07 14.52
CA VAL A 8 4.34 36.90 14.64
C VAL A 8 3.54 35.61 14.87
N LEU A 9 2.49 35.64 15.70
CA LEU A 9 1.62 34.48 15.94
C LEU A 9 0.86 34.03 14.67
N ILE A 10 0.38 34.98 13.86
CA ILE A 10 -0.30 34.69 12.58
C ILE A 10 0.67 34.10 11.55
N ALA A 11 1.91 34.61 11.50
CA ALA A 11 2.94 34.09 10.60
C ALA A 11 3.36 32.66 10.94
N VAL A 12 3.54 32.32 12.23
CA VAL A 12 3.89 30.96 12.68
C VAL A 12 2.77 29.96 12.40
N PHE A 13 1.50 30.37 12.56
CA PHE A 13 0.36 29.51 12.22
C PHE A 13 0.24 29.22 10.71
N SER A 14 0.68 30.15 9.87
CA SER A 14 0.58 30.03 8.40
C SER A 14 1.64 29.09 7.81
N PHE A 15 2.77 28.86 8.50
CA PHE A 15 3.82 27.93 8.06
C PHE A 15 3.51 26.46 8.39
N SER A 16 2.58 26.17 9.31
CA SER A 16 2.29 24.80 9.75
C SER A 16 1.31 24.03 8.84
N PHE A 17 0.77 24.65 7.79
CA PHE A 17 -0.03 23.96 6.78
C PHE A 17 0.74 23.78 5.46
N ALA A 18 1.94 23.22 5.54
CA ALA A 18 2.45 22.46 4.39
C ALA A 18 1.50 21.27 4.21
N GLN A 19 0.56 21.37 3.27
CA GLN A 19 -0.41 20.32 2.99
C GLN A 19 0.35 19.04 2.61
N SER A 20 0.45 18.07 3.52
CA SER A 20 0.80 16.70 3.18
C SER A 20 -0.18 16.24 2.10
N ARG A 21 0.36 15.80 0.96
CA ARG A 21 -0.42 15.29 -0.16
C ARG A 21 -0.39 13.77 -0.06
N ALA A 22 -1.51 13.20 0.39
CA ALA A 22 -1.70 11.76 0.36
C ALA A 22 -1.95 11.30 -1.09
N PHE A 23 -1.17 10.32 -1.54
CA PHE A 23 -1.40 9.60 -2.79
C PHE A 23 -2.00 8.25 -2.44
N VAL A 24 -3.04 7.85 -3.18
CA VAL A 24 -3.75 6.60 -2.94
C VAL A 24 -3.75 5.78 -4.21
N THR A 25 -3.27 4.55 -4.14
CA THR A 25 -3.34 3.58 -5.24
C THR A 25 -4.40 2.53 -4.93
N PHE A 26 -5.09 2.10 -5.99
CA PHE A 26 -6.10 1.06 -5.94
C PHE A 26 -5.71 -0.04 -6.91
N ASP A 27 -5.35 -1.22 -6.38
CA ASP A 27 -5.05 -2.38 -7.22
C ASP A 27 -6.24 -3.33 -7.20
N TYR A 28 -6.86 -3.49 -8.35
CA TYR A 28 -8.03 -4.35 -8.53
C TYR A 28 -7.62 -5.76 -8.95
N MET A 29 -8.27 -6.76 -8.37
CA MET A 29 -7.94 -8.17 -8.58
C MET A 29 -9.20 -8.97 -8.91
N ASN A 30 -9.04 -10.01 -9.75
CA ASN A 30 -10.10 -10.93 -10.14
C ASN A 30 -9.81 -12.35 -9.64
N VAL A 31 -10.14 -12.60 -8.38
CA VAL A 31 -9.83 -13.86 -7.71
C VAL A 31 -10.88 -14.90 -8.05
N LYS A 32 -10.50 -16.02 -8.66
CA LYS A 32 -11.43 -17.12 -8.94
C LYS A 32 -12.04 -17.64 -7.62
N PRO A 33 -13.35 -17.97 -7.56
CA PRO A 33 -14.00 -18.45 -6.34
C PRO A 33 -13.29 -19.65 -5.67
N ALA A 34 -12.73 -20.56 -6.47
CA ALA A 34 -11.97 -21.71 -5.98
C ALA A 34 -10.66 -21.33 -5.26
N ASN A 35 -10.10 -20.15 -5.55
CA ASN A 35 -8.77 -19.71 -5.10
C ASN A 35 -8.86 -18.65 -3.98
N VAL A 36 -10.06 -18.26 -3.54
CA VAL A 36 -10.24 -17.20 -2.52
C VAL A 36 -9.48 -17.51 -1.23
N GLY A 37 -9.49 -18.76 -0.77
CA GLY A 37 -8.77 -19.15 0.45
C GLY A 37 -7.25 -18.99 0.30
N GLU A 38 -6.70 -19.39 -0.85
CA GLU A 38 -5.28 -19.23 -1.15
C GLU A 38 -4.89 -17.75 -1.27
N TYR A 39 -5.69 -16.97 -1.98
CA TYR A 39 -5.51 -15.54 -2.14
C TYR A 39 -5.49 -14.81 -0.79
N LEU A 40 -6.48 -15.03 0.08
CA LEU A 40 -6.52 -14.38 1.39
C LEU A 40 -5.37 -14.82 2.30
N ASN A 41 -4.92 -16.08 2.17
CA ASN A 41 -3.75 -16.58 2.89
C ASN A 41 -2.46 -15.92 2.38
N LEU A 42 -2.33 -15.75 1.07
CA LEU A 42 -1.21 -15.04 0.44
C LEU A 42 -1.18 -13.57 0.90
N GLU A 43 -2.28 -12.83 0.75
CA GLU A 43 -2.34 -11.42 1.15
C GLU A 43 -2.09 -11.26 2.67
N GLY A 44 -2.65 -12.16 3.48
CA GLY A 44 -2.55 -12.10 4.94
C GLY A 44 -1.20 -12.53 5.52
N LYS A 45 -0.54 -13.55 4.96
CA LYS A 45 0.70 -14.11 5.51
C LYS A 45 1.96 -13.70 4.75
N VAL A 46 1.82 -13.35 3.48
CA VAL A 46 2.94 -13.06 2.58
C VAL A 46 3.06 -11.57 2.30
N TRP A 47 1.98 -10.92 1.85
CA TRP A 47 2.05 -9.50 1.49
C TRP A 47 1.93 -8.56 2.68
N LYS A 48 1.10 -8.89 3.68
CA LYS A 48 0.94 -8.03 4.87
C LYS A 48 2.27 -7.74 5.61
N PRO A 49 3.19 -8.71 5.82
CA PRO A 49 4.50 -8.40 6.40
C PRO A 49 5.37 -7.49 5.53
N VAL A 50 5.30 -7.63 4.21
CA VAL A 50 6.00 -6.76 3.24
C VAL A 50 5.50 -5.32 3.36
N HIS A 51 4.19 -5.09 3.31
CA HIS A 51 3.59 -3.76 3.49
C HIS A 51 3.89 -3.16 4.87
N LYS A 52 3.95 -3.99 5.92
CA LYS A 52 4.37 -3.53 7.24
C LYS A 52 5.82 -3.01 7.24
N GLU A 53 6.71 -3.62 6.47
CA GLU A 53 8.09 -3.12 6.34
C GLU A 53 8.16 -1.83 5.51
N PHE A 54 7.34 -1.67 4.47
CA PHE A 54 7.17 -0.40 3.78
C PHE A 54 6.73 0.71 4.75
N GLN A 55 5.80 0.40 5.66
CA GLN A 55 5.34 1.33 6.70
C GLN A 55 6.43 1.64 7.73
N ASN A 56 7.19 0.65 8.17
CA ASN A 56 8.32 0.86 9.09
C ASN A 56 9.38 1.82 8.50
N ARG A 57 9.53 1.81 7.17
CA ARG A 57 10.48 2.68 6.43
C ARG A 57 9.89 4.06 6.08
N GLY A 58 8.63 4.32 6.43
CA GLY A 58 7.95 5.58 6.12
C GLY A 58 7.59 5.77 4.65
N ILE A 59 7.69 4.71 3.84
CA ILE A 59 7.36 4.76 2.41
C ILE A 59 5.84 4.71 2.24
N GLU A 60 5.20 3.74 2.88
CA GLU A 60 3.74 3.57 2.85
C GLU A 60 3.14 4.02 4.19
N VAL A 61 2.08 4.83 4.14
CA VAL A 61 1.33 5.26 5.33
C VAL A 61 0.41 4.13 5.81
N SER A 62 -0.28 3.47 4.87
CA SER A 62 -1.16 2.35 5.19
C SER A 62 -1.44 1.48 3.98
N TRP A 63 -1.70 0.19 4.24
CA TRP A 63 -2.23 -0.76 3.26
C TRP A 63 -3.45 -1.49 3.82
N SER A 64 -4.44 -1.73 2.96
CA SER A 64 -5.67 -2.42 3.32
C SER A 64 -6.21 -3.26 2.17
N LEU A 65 -6.80 -4.41 2.50
CA LEU A 65 -7.47 -5.31 1.55
C LEU A 65 -8.98 -5.27 1.78
N TYR A 66 -9.74 -5.06 0.70
CA TYR A 66 -11.20 -5.06 0.72
C TYR A 66 -11.78 -6.05 -0.28
N MET A 67 -12.89 -6.68 0.11
CA MET A 67 -13.76 -7.44 -0.79
C MET A 67 -14.80 -6.49 -1.39
N VAL A 68 -14.98 -6.53 -2.71
CA VAL A 68 -16.00 -5.74 -3.40
C VAL A 68 -17.37 -6.39 -3.19
N ARG A 69 -18.24 -5.73 -2.41
CA ARG A 69 -19.62 -6.18 -2.21
C ARG A 69 -20.41 -5.99 -3.50
N GLY A 70 -21.23 -6.98 -3.87
CA GLY A 70 -22.03 -6.90 -5.10
C GLY A 70 -21.24 -7.20 -6.37
N SER A 71 -20.05 -7.79 -6.28
CA SER A 71 -19.39 -8.42 -7.41
C SER A 71 -20.19 -9.66 -7.87
N GLY A 72 -21.29 -9.42 -8.58
CA GLY A 72 -21.98 -10.48 -9.33
C GLY A 72 -21.06 -11.04 -10.43
N THR A 73 -21.56 -12.02 -11.19
CA THR A 73 -20.84 -12.66 -12.31
C THR A 73 -20.41 -11.72 -13.44
N GLN A 74 -20.83 -10.45 -13.42
CA GLN A 74 -20.48 -9.43 -14.42
C GLN A 74 -19.36 -8.48 -13.98
N ASN A 75 -18.98 -8.43 -12.69
CA ASN A 75 -17.88 -7.57 -12.27
C ASN A 75 -16.55 -8.27 -12.53
N HIS A 76 -15.69 -7.60 -13.29
CA HIS A 76 -14.34 -8.08 -13.60
C HIS A 76 -13.41 -8.10 -12.38
N TYR A 77 -13.80 -7.53 -11.25
CA TYR A 77 -12.99 -7.47 -10.03
C TYR A 77 -13.84 -7.76 -8.78
N ASN A 78 -13.25 -8.48 -7.83
CA ASN A 78 -13.91 -8.87 -6.58
C ASN A 78 -13.09 -8.54 -5.33
N TYR A 79 -11.82 -8.13 -5.49
CA TYR A 79 -10.97 -7.60 -4.43
C TYR A 79 -10.26 -6.33 -4.87
N VAL A 80 -9.94 -5.48 -3.91
CA VAL A 80 -9.12 -4.29 -4.10
C VAL A 80 -8.17 -4.10 -2.93
N THR A 81 -6.90 -3.83 -3.22
CA THR A 81 -5.96 -3.31 -2.23
C THR A 81 -5.87 -1.80 -2.35
N VAL A 82 -5.78 -1.13 -1.20
CA VAL A 82 -5.68 0.31 -1.09
C VAL A 82 -4.39 0.63 -0.36
N SER A 83 -3.45 1.27 -1.05
CA SER A 83 -2.19 1.74 -0.47
C SER A 83 -2.18 3.26 -0.42
N VAL A 84 -1.73 3.82 0.70
CA VAL A 84 -1.66 5.26 0.93
C VAL A 84 -0.20 5.65 1.13
N TYR A 85 0.25 6.69 0.44
CA TYR A 85 1.61 7.21 0.45
C TYR A 85 1.61 8.70 0.80
N ASP A 86 2.64 9.18 1.49
CA ASP A 86 2.82 10.61 1.79
C ASP A 86 3.85 11.19 0.81
N GLY A 87 3.36 11.84 -0.26
CA GLY A 87 4.21 12.40 -1.31
C GLY A 87 4.39 11.51 -2.56
N LEU A 88 4.84 12.14 -3.66
CA LEU A 88 5.09 11.47 -4.94
C LEU A 88 6.36 10.62 -4.92
N GLU A 89 7.36 10.98 -4.12
CA GLU A 89 8.63 10.24 -4.02
C GLU A 89 8.37 8.80 -3.55
N SER A 90 7.43 8.62 -2.62
CA SER A 90 6.99 7.32 -2.14
C SER A 90 6.17 6.51 -3.16
N LEU A 91 5.73 7.12 -4.26
CA LEU A 91 5.02 6.43 -5.34
C LEU A 91 6.00 5.90 -6.42
N ASP A 92 7.14 6.57 -6.60
CA ASP A 92 8.14 6.25 -7.64
C ASP A 92 9.06 5.08 -7.24
N ASN A 93 8.53 4.13 -6.47
CA ASN A 93 9.28 2.97 -6.00
C ASN A 93 9.52 2.01 -7.16
N ASP A 94 10.79 1.79 -7.50
CA ASP A 94 11.15 0.82 -8.52
C ASP A 94 11.12 -0.64 -7.99
N GLN A 95 11.24 -1.59 -8.92
CA GLN A 95 11.27 -3.03 -8.61
C GLN A 95 12.42 -3.41 -7.66
N SER A 96 13.49 -2.62 -7.60
CA SER A 96 14.66 -2.90 -6.75
C SER A 96 14.35 -2.70 -5.27
N LEU A 97 13.59 -1.66 -4.93
CA LEU A 97 13.14 -1.39 -3.56
C LEU A 97 12.20 -2.49 -3.04
N PHE A 98 11.28 -2.97 -3.90
CA PHE A 98 10.44 -4.12 -3.58
C PHE A 98 11.28 -5.36 -3.29
N ASN A 99 12.26 -5.68 -4.13
CA ASN A 99 13.13 -6.85 -3.93
C ASN A 99 13.96 -6.73 -2.65
N GLU A 100 14.48 -5.53 -2.33
CA GLU A 100 15.22 -5.28 -1.09
C GLU A 100 14.34 -5.51 0.14
N ILE A 101 13.13 -4.96 0.16
CA ILE A 101 12.20 -5.13 1.29
C ILE A 101 11.78 -6.60 1.42
N ILE A 102 11.44 -7.23 0.31
CA ILE A 102 11.03 -8.64 0.28
C ILE A 102 12.16 -9.54 0.80
N SER A 103 13.42 -9.33 0.40
CA SER A 103 14.58 -10.09 0.91
C SER A 103 14.92 -9.82 2.38
N LYS A 104 14.47 -8.69 2.94
CA LYS A 104 14.57 -8.42 4.38
C LYS A 104 13.50 -9.16 5.19
N VAL A 105 12.32 -9.37 4.60
CA VAL A 105 11.18 -10.01 5.25
C VAL A 105 11.25 -11.54 5.14
N TYR A 106 11.75 -12.05 4.01
CA TYR A 106 11.80 -13.48 3.68
C TYR A 106 13.19 -13.93 3.25
N SER A 107 13.53 -15.18 3.56
CA SER A 107 14.76 -15.82 3.11
C SER A 107 14.71 -16.16 1.62
N ASN A 108 15.88 -16.31 0.98
CA ASN A 108 15.97 -16.62 -0.46
C ASN A 108 15.20 -17.89 -0.88
N GLU A 109 15.08 -18.89 0.00
CA GLU A 109 14.29 -20.11 -0.27
C GLU A 109 12.77 -19.83 -0.31
N GLU A 110 12.29 -18.88 0.49
CA GLU A 110 10.87 -18.48 0.51
C GLU A 110 10.50 -17.59 -0.69
N LEU A 111 11.51 -16.93 -1.28
CA LEU A 111 11.36 -16.11 -2.49
C LEU A 111 11.23 -16.93 -3.77
N ASP A 112 11.63 -18.20 -3.77
CA ASP A 112 11.49 -19.05 -4.94
C ASP A 112 10.00 -19.18 -5.32
N GLY A 113 9.67 -18.85 -6.58
CA GLY A 113 8.31 -18.82 -7.09
C GLY A 113 7.38 -17.75 -6.47
N PHE A 114 7.87 -16.81 -5.65
CA PHE A 114 7.05 -15.79 -4.98
C PHE A 114 6.18 -14.98 -5.95
N TRP A 115 6.79 -14.51 -7.04
CA TRP A 115 6.09 -13.72 -8.06
C TRP A 115 5.10 -14.55 -8.86
N ASN A 116 5.42 -15.82 -9.15
CA ASN A 116 4.50 -16.73 -9.84
C ASN A 116 3.25 -17.00 -8.99
N ARG A 117 3.42 -17.36 -7.71
CA ARG A 117 2.30 -17.56 -6.77
C ARG A 117 1.45 -16.31 -6.63
N THR A 118 2.08 -15.14 -6.58
CA THR A 118 1.36 -13.86 -6.53
C THR A 118 0.53 -13.63 -7.78
N SER A 119 1.12 -13.81 -8.96
CA SER A 119 0.42 -13.62 -10.24
C SER A 119 -0.77 -14.57 -10.39
N GLU A 120 -0.58 -15.85 -10.06
CA GLU A 120 -1.62 -16.87 -10.11
C GLU A 120 -2.79 -16.56 -9.18
N ALA A 121 -2.49 -16.15 -7.94
CA ALA A 121 -3.51 -15.84 -6.93
C ALA A 121 -4.25 -14.52 -7.23
N ARG A 122 -3.57 -13.52 -7.80
CA ARG A 122 -4.15 -12.20 -8.07
C ARG A 122 -4.92 -12.11 -9.39
N SER A 123 -4.77 -13.09 -10.30
CA SER A 123 -5.39 -13.22 -11.64
C SER A 123 -5.93 -11.90 -12.21
N HIS A 124 -5.14 -11.30 -13.09
CA HIS A 124 -5.49 -10.11 -13.89
C HIS A 124 -6.42 -10.46 -15.05
#